data_AF-Q4RTC2-F1
#
_entry.id   AF-Q4RTC2-F1
#
_cell.length_a   1.000
_cell.length_b   1.000
_cell.length_c   1.000
_cell.angle_alpha   90.00
_cell.angle_beta   90.00
_cell.angle_gamma   90.00
#
_symmetry.space_group_name_H-M   'P 1'
#
loop_
_entity.id
_entity.type
_entity.pdbx_description
1 polymer ?
#
loop_
_entity_poly.entity_id
_entity_poly.type
_entity_poly.pdbx_seq_one_letter_code
_entity_poly.pdbx_strand_id
1 'polypeptide(L)'
;ISSRLLSGQGFSGGNGSLSLWEASLSSSYMCNREQNYSIEAGLTLFTFNLRVQPFGVNKNQFSTAEDCQADGTDSYVVPIAVGIALLILILIVVLAYFIGRKRNMAAGYQSF
;
A
#
# COMPACT_ATOMS: atom_id res chain seq x y z
N ILE A 1 -0.15 28.46 -12.47
CA ILE A 1 -1.20 28.06 -13.43
C ILE A 1 -2.15 29.25 -13.56
N SER A 2 -2.30 29.83 -14.76
CA SER A 2 -3.24 30.93 -15.00
C SER A 2 -4.42 30.38 -15.80
N SER A 3 -5.59 30.28 -15.17
CA SER A 3 -6.84 29.85 -15.81
C SER A 3 -7.80 31.04 -15.87
N ARG A 4 -8.16 31.46 -17.09
CA ARG A 4 -9.22 32.45 -17.30
C ARG A 4 -10.57 31.72 -17.21
N LEU A 5 -11.42 32.13 -16.28
CA LEU A 5 -12.82 31.70 -16.26
C LEU A 5 -13.61 32.46 -17.34
N LEU A 6 -14.77 31.91 -17.74
CA LEU A 6 -15.65 32.48 -18.78
C LEU A 6 -16.09 33.94 -18.50
N SER A 7 -15.91 34.43 -17.26
CA SER A 7 -16.20 35.78 -16.81
C SER A 7 -15.00 36.74 -16.86
N GLY A 8 -13.85 36.35 -17.43
CA GLY A 8 -12.64 37.18 -17.52
C GLY A 8 -11.90 37.40 -16.19
N GLN A 9 -12.43 36.88 -15.09
CA GLN A 9 -11.76 36.86 -13.78
C GLN A 9 -10.87 35.61 -13.68
N GLY A 10 -9.63 35.80 -13.21
CA GLY A 10 -8.73 34.69 -12.92
C GLY A 10 -9.25 33.89 -11.73
N PHE A 11 -9.19 32.56 -11.80
CA PHE A 11 -9.42 31.71 -10.64
C PHE A 11 -8.18 31.76 -9.74
N SER A 12 -8.33 32.25 -8.51
CA SER A 12 -7.29 32.25 -7.48
C SER A 12 -7.83 31.50 -6.27
N GLY A 13 -7.63 30.18 -6.29
CA GLY A 13 -7.98 29.27 -5.21
C GLY A 13 -6.81 28.33 -4.95
N GLY A 14 -6.63 27.95 -3.70
CA GLY A 14 -5.48 27.17 -3.26
C GLY A 14 -5.59 26.76 -1.82
N ASN A 15 -4.96 25.64 -1.49
CA ASN A 15 -4.94 25.11 -0.14
C ASN A 15 -3.47 24.94 0.28
N GLY A 16 -3.12 25.51 1.44
CA GLY A 16 -1.75 25.55 1.95
C GLY A 16 -1.36 24.36 2.83
N SER A 17 -2.32 23.51 3.18
CA SER A 17 -2.13 22.36 4.07
C SER A 17 -2.34 21.04 3.31
N LEU A 18 -1.49 20.80 2.30
CA LEU A 18 -1.49 19.56 1.52
C LEU A 18 -0.26 18.72 1.82
N SER A 19 -0.50 17.45 2.14
CA SER A 19 0.50 16.38 2.23
C SER A 19 0.33 15.45 1.03
N LEU A 20 0.97 15.79 -0.10
CA LEU A 20 0.92 15.02 -1.35
C LEU A 20 2.32 14.52 -1.73
N TRP A 21 2.38 13.30 -2.27
CA TRP A 21 3.59 12.69 -2.86
C TRP A 21 4.79 12.67 -1.92
N GLU A 22 4.52 12.32 -0.67
CA GLU A 22 5.56 12.18 0.36
C GLU A 22 6.47 11.00 0.04
N ALA A 23 7.77 11.22 0.15
CA ALA A 23 8.80 10.19 0.01
C ALA A 23 9.91 10.45 1.02
N SER A 24 10.66 9.40 1.37
CA SER A 24 11.79 9.54 2.29
C SER A 24 12.89 10.48 1.75
N LEU A 25 13.66 11.09 2.65
CA LEU A 25 14.80 11.92 2.27
C LEU A 25 15.77 11.08 1.42
N SER A 26 16.23 11.64 0.30
CA SER A 26 17.07 10.98 -0.72
C SER A 26 16.37 9.94 -1.60
N SER A 27 15.04 9.83 -1.52
CA SER A 27 14.19 9.03 -2.41
C SER A 27 13.35 9.93 -3.34
N SER A 28 12.72 9.35 -4.35
CA SER A 28 11.77 10.01 -5.24
C SER A 28 10.41 9.35 -5.11
N TYR A 29 9.33 10.12 -5.13
CA TYR A 29 7.98 9.56 -5.23
C TYR A 29 7.66 9.23 -6.69
N MET A 30 7.07 8.07 -6.95
CA MET A 30 6.61 7.67 -8.29
C MET A 30 5.21 7.08 -8.21
N CYS A 31 4.33 7.49 -9.11
CA CYS A 31 2.97 6.97 -9.20
C CYS A 31 2.51 6.84 -10.64
N ASN A 32 2.38 5.60 -11.12
CA ASN A 32 1.97 5.32 -12.50
C ASN A 32 0.44 5.26 -12.68
N ARG A 33 -0.30 5.34 -11.58
CA ARG A 33 -1.77 5.30 -11.59
C ARG A 33 -2.35 6.69 -11.70
N GLU A 34 -3.59 6.77 -12.16
CA GLU A 34 -4.36 8.01 -12.11
C GLU A 34 -4.70 8.35 -10.66
N GLN A 35 -4.47 9.60 -10.25
CA GLN A 35 -4.80 10.12 -8.91
C GLN A 35 -5.60 11.41 -9.04
N ASN A 36 -6.59 11.58 -8.16
CA ASN A 36 -7.51 12.71 -8.12
C ASN A 36 -7.47 13.39 -6.74
N TYR A 37 -6.96 14.62 -6.68
CA TYR A 37 -6.88 15.40 -5.43
C TYR A 37 -7.73 16.66 -5.52
N SER A 38 -8.75 16.78 -4.68
CA SER A 38 -9.57 17.98 -4.56
C SER A 38 -8.90 18.99 -3.64
N ILE A 39 -8.41 20.09 -4.22
CA ILE A 39 -7.63 21.11 -3.51
C ILE A 39 -8.57 22.09 -2.81
N GLU A 40 -9.60 22.54 -3.53
CA GLU A 40 -10.65 23.46 -3.07
C GLU A 40 -11.95 23.20 -3.85
N ALA A 41 -13.06 23.79 -3.42
CA ALA A 41 -14.32 23.74 -4.14
C ALA A 41 -14.16 24.24 -5.59
N GLY A 42 -14.31 23.34 -6.56
CA GLY A 42 -14.16 23.64 -7.99
C GLY A 42 -12.74 23.52 -8.54
N LEU A 43 -11.75 23.09 -7.74
CA LEU A 43 -10.38 22.80 -8.20
C LEU A 43 -9.97 21.36 -7.83
N THR A 44 -9.86 20.51 -8.84
CA THR A 44 -9.36 19.13 -8.70
C THR A 44 -8.12 18.94 -9.57
N LEU A 45 -7.07 18.34 -9.00
CA LEU A 45 -5.85 17.95 -9.71
C LEU A 45 -5.93 16.49 -10.10
N PHE A 46 -5.68 16.22 -11.38
CA PHE A 46 -5.53 14.88 -11.92
C PHE A 46 -4.06 14.66 -12.28
N THR A 47 -3.47 13.59 -11.78
CA THR A 47 -2.08 13.23 -12.08
C THR A 47 -1.98 11.80 -12.60
N PHE A 48 -1.07 11.57 -13.53
CA PHE A 48 -0.86 10.28 -14.19
C PHE A 48 0.63 10.12 -14.53
N ASN A 49 1.22 8.95 -14.27
CA ASN A 49 2.67 8.71 -14.42
C ASN A 49 3.53 9.82 -13.80
N LEU A 50 3.16 10.19 -12.57
CA LEU A 50 3.83 11.23 -11.82
C LEU A 50 5.13 10.70 -11.22
N ARG A 51 6.22 11.45 -11.33
CA ARG A 51 7.42 11.22 -10.53
C ARG A 51 8.00 12.54 -10.05
N VAL A 52 8.20 12.66 -8.75
CA VAL A 52 8.65 13.91 -8.12
C VAL A 52 9.72 13.62 -7.07
N GLN A 53 10.66 14.54 -6.93
CA GLN A 53 11.67 14.48 -5.87
C GLN A 53 11.91 15.89 -5.34
N PRO A 54 11.30 16.24 -4.20
CA PRO A 54 11.59 17.49 -3.55
C PRO A 54 12.96 17.40 -2.87
N PHE A 55 13.84 18.36 -3.17
CA PHE A 55 15.18 18.45 -2.58
C PHE A 55 16.08 17.22 -2.82
N GLY A 56 17.37 17.32 -2.50
CA GLY A 56 18.29 16.18 -2.57
C GLY A 56 18.47 15.54 -3.96
N VAL A 57 18.13 16.25 -5.04
CA VAL A 57 18.36 15.80 -6.41
C VAL A 57 19.85 15.87 -6.70
N ASN A 58 20.44 14.71 -7.01
CA ASN A 58 21.85 14.61 -7.34
C ASN A 58 22.01 14.38 -8.84
N LYS A 59 22.97 15.09 -9.46
CA LYS A 59 23.30 14.92 -10.89
C LYS A 59 22.11 15.07 -11.85
N ASN A 60 21.10 15.87 -11.47
CA ASN A 60 19.85 16.03 -12.22
C ASN A 60 19.10 14.71 -12.50
N GLN A 61 19.26 13.72 -11.62
CA GLN A 61 18.60 12.42 -11.74
C GLN A 61 17.72 12.15 -10.52
N PHE A 62 16.59 11.49 -10.76
CA PHE A 62 15.76 10.99 -9.69
C PHE A 62 16.48 9.84 -8.96
N SER A 63 16.40 9.87 -7.64
CA SER A 63 16.80 8.78 -6.75
C SER A 63 15.89 7.56 -6.92
N THR A 64 16.12 6.53 -6.10
CA THR A 64 15.22 5.37 -5.98
C THR A 64 13.77 5.81 -5.86
N ALA A 65 12.86 5.13 -6.56
CA ALA A 65 11.45 5.46 -6.55
C ALA A 65 10.73 4.72 -5.43
N GLU A 66 10.06 5.46 -4.55
CA GLU A 66 8.99 4.99 -3.68
C GLU A 66 7.68 5.07 -4.46
N ASP A 67 7.13 3.89 -4.75
CA ASP A 67 5.86 3.82 -5.45
C ASP A 67 4.72 4.30 -4.55
N CYS A 68 3.71 4.95 -5.12
CA CYS A 68 2.43 5.19 -4.49
C CYS A 68 1.76 3.84 -4.23
N GLN A 69 2.22 3.13 -3.20
CA GLN A 69 1.49 2.00 -2.63
C GLN A 69 0.10 2.53 -2.39
N ALA A 70 -0.83 2.18 -3.28
CA ALA A 70 -2.22 2.42 -3.02
C ALA A 70 -2.45 1.64 -1.74
N ASP A 71 -2.88 2.31 -0.67
CA ASP A 71 -3.29 1.67 0.60
C ASP A 71 -4.30 0.49 0.37
N GLY A 72 -4.78 0.30 -0.87
CA GLY A 72 -5.45 -0.90 -1.35
C GLY A 72 -4.63 -2.18 -1.47
N THR A 73 -3.28 -2.19 -1.56
CA THR A 73 -2.52 -3.46 -1.46
C THR A 73 -2.45 -3.96 -0.02
N ASP A 74 -2.27 -3.07 0.96
CA ASP A 74 -2.22 -3.48 2.37
C ASP A 74 -3.57 -3.98 2.90
N SER A 75 -4.68 -3.39 2.44
CA SER A 75 -6.01 -3.82 2.87
C SER A 75 -6.33 -5.28 2.52
N TYR A 76 -5.72 -5.85 1.47
CA TYR A 76 -5.87 -7.27 1.10
C TYR A 76 -4.67 -8.13 1.50
N VAL A 77 -3.46 -7.56 1.61
CA VAL A 77 -2.27 -8.28 2.06
C VAL A 77 -2.43 -8.78 3.49
N VAL A 78 -3.01 -7.97 4.39
CA VAL A 78 -3.28 -8.37 5.77
C VAL A 78 -4.18 -9.62 5.85
N PRO A 79 -5.39 -9.67 5.25
CA PRO A 79 -6.22 -10.86 5.31
C PRO A 79 -5.61 -12.07 4.59
N ILE A 80 -4.86 -11.89 3.49
CA ILE A 80 -4.17 -13.01 2.81
C ILE A 80 -3.09 -13.62 3.69
N ALA A 81 -2.25 -12.79 4.33
CA ALA A 81 -1.20 -13.25 5.23
C ALA A 81 -1.78 -14.03 6.42
N VAL A 82 -2.88 -13.52 6.99
CA VAL A 82 -3.61 -14.21 8.06
C VAL A 82 -4.15 -15.57 7.57
N GLY A 83 -4.70 -15.64 6.37
CA GLY A 83 -5.20 -16.89 5.79
C GLY A 83 -4.13 -17.97 5.63
N ILE A 84 -2.94 -17.61 5.12
CA ILE A 84 -1.82 -18.55 4.95
C ILE A 84 -1.33 -19.07 6.32
N ALA A 85 -1.20 -18.18 7.31
CA ALA A 85 -0.78 -18.56 8.66
C ALA A 85 -1.75 -19.56 9.30
N LEU A 86 -3.06 -19.35 9.15
CA LEU A 86 -4.08 -20.26 9.67
C LEU A 86 -4.04 -21.64 9.00
N LEU A 87 -3.86 -21.69 7.67
CA LEU A 87 -3.75 -22.97 6.94
C LEU A 87 -2.56 -23.80 7.40
N ILE A 88 -1.38 -23.18 7.55
CA ILE A 88 -0.17 -23.86 8.02
C ILE A 88 -0.37 -24.41 9.43
N LEU A 89 -0.96 -23.60 10.33
CA LEU A 89 -1.22 -24.01 11.71
C LEU A 89 -2.17 -25.21 11.78
N ILE A 90 -3.25 -25.21 10.99
CA ILE A 90 -4.19 -26.33 10.91
C ILE A 90 -3.49 -27.61 10.46
N LEU A 91 -2.65 -27.55 9.42
CA LEU A 91 -1.92 -28.73 8.93
C LEU A 91 -0.99 -29.31 9.99
N ILE A 92 -0.27 -28.46 10.74
CA ILE A 92 0.60 -28.90 11.83
C ILE A 92 -0.21 -29.62 12.92
N VAL A 93 -1.33 -29.05 13.35
CA VAL A 93 -2.21 -29.65 14.36
C VAL A 93 -2.76 -30.99 13.88
N VAL A 94 -3.19 -31.08 12.63
CA VAL A 94 -3.71 -32.32 12.03
C VAL A 94 -2.62 -33.40 12.00
N LEU A 95 -1.40 -33.08 11.55
CA LEU A 95 -0.28 -34.03 11.54
C LEU A 95 0.06 -34.53 12.94
N ALA A 96 0.14 -33.62 13.91
CA ALA A 96 0.38 -33.97 15.31
C ALA A 96 -0.72 -34.89 15.87
N TYR A 97 -1.99 -34.57 15.57
CA TYR A 97 -3.13 -35.39 15.97
C TYR A 97 -3.08 -36.79 15.33
N PHE A 98 -2.73 -36.91 14.05
CA PHE A 98 -2.61 -38.21 13.39
C PHE A 98 -1.51 -39.07 14.02
N ILE A 99 -0.35 -38.49 14.35
CA ILE A 99 0.73 -39.22 15.03
C ILE A 99 0.31 -39.62 16.45
N GLY A 100 -0.32 -38.71 17.19
CA GLY A 100 -0.83 -38.97 18.55
C GLY A 100 -1.91 -40.05 18.56
N ARG A 101 -2.89 -39.98 17.65
CA ARG A 101 -3.94 -40.98 17.48
C ARG A 101 -3.36 -42.34 17.08
N LYS A 102 -2.38 -42.36 16.16
CA LYS A 102 -1.68 -43.59 15.75
C LYS A 102 -0.94 -44.23 16.93
N ARG A 103 -0.32 -43.44 17.81
CA ARG A 103 0.29 -43.94 19.05
C ARG A 103 -0.74 -44.42 20.07
N ASN A 104 -1.87 -43.73 20.23
CA ASN A 104 -2.94 -44.13 21.14
C ASN A 104 -3.63 -45.44 20.69
N MET A 105 -3.76 -45.68 19.38
CA MET A 105 -4.23 -46.97 18.84
C MET A 105 -3.22 -48.10 19.05
N ALA A 106 -1.92 -47.80 19.08
CA ALA A 106 -0.86 -48.80 19.32
C ALA A 106 -0.61 -49.12 20.81
N ALA A 107 -1.15 -48.33 21.74
CA ALA A 107 -0.90 -48.47 23.19
C ALA A 107 -2.07 -49.06 23.99
N GLY A 108 -3.15 -49.50 23.33
CA GLY A 108 -4.45 -49.75 23.98
C GLY A 108 -4.87 -51.21 24.21
N TYR A 109 -4.05 -52.22 23.89
CA TYR A 109 -4.49 -53.63 24.03
C TYR A 109 -3.36 -54.57 24.47
N GLN A 110 -2.71 -54.28 25.59
CA GLN A 110 -2.12 -55.31 26.46
C GLN A 110 -2.01 -54.73 27.88
N SER A 111 -3.09 -54.81 28.64
CA SER A 111 -3.02 -54.79 30.11
C SER A 111 -3.38 -56.19 30.58
N PHE A 112 -2.34 -57.00 30.82
CA PHE A 112 -2.41 -58.19 31.68
C PHE A 112 -2.45 -57.75 33.14
#